data_AF-A0A4R5H971-F1
#
_entry.id   AF-A0A4R5H971-F1
#
_cell.length_a   1.000
_cell.length_b   1.000
_cell.length_c   1.000
_cell.angle_alpha   90.00
_cell.angle_beta   90.00
_cell.angle_gamma   90.00
#
_symmetry.space_group_name_H-M   'P 1'
#
loop_
_entity.id
_entity.type
_entity.pdbx_description
1 polymer ?
#
loop_
_entity_poly.entity_id
_entity_poly.type
_entity_poly.pdbx_seq_one_letter_code
_entity_poly.pdbx_strand_id
1 'polypeptide(L)'
;MSSPNIEQLHQAISLMADAMNCKPLTQEESTSLVNYVLFDGVCGGVSGKEAWPCYQLDLITKTELRNLIMAHSAARIASFNNTCEPSYLKYPYYLKTLISELSQCFQYKAH
;
A
#
# COMPACT_ATOMS: atom_id res chain seq x y z
N MET A 1 20.91 -3.81 -3.54
CA MET A 1 19.50 -3.65 -3.95
C MET A 1 18.78 -2.90 -2.85
N SER A 2 18.18 -1.74 -3.17
CA SER A 2 17.35 -0.99 -2.21
C SER A 2 16.17 -1.87 -1.79
N SER A 3 15.74 -1.79 -0.53
CA SER A 3 14.50 -2.38 -0.03
C SER A 3 13.42 -1.29 0.09
N PRO A 4 12.13 -1.64 0.04
CA PRO A 4 11.08 -0.67 0.28
C PRO A 4 11.12 -0.23 1.75
N ASN A 5 10.83 1.04 2.01
CA ASN A 5 10.76 1.55 3.38
C ASN A 5 9.43 1.15 4.04
N ILE A 6 9.45 0.04 4.77
CA ILE A 6 8.28 -0.55 5.42
C ILE A 6 7.66 0.38 6.47
N GLU A 7 8.48 1.12 7.22
CA GLU A 7 7.99 2.06 8.24
C GLU A 7 7.20 3.21 7.61
N GLN A 8 7.70 3.78 6.52
CA GLN A 8 6.97 4.80 5.77
C GLN A 8 5.69 4.25 5.13
N LEU A 9 5.67 2.97 4.73
CA LEU A 9 4.46 2.32 4.23
C LEU A 9 3.39 2.20 5.33
N HIS A 10 3.76 1.86 6.56
CA HIS A 10 2.83 1.85 7.70
C HIS A 10 2.24 3.24 7.97
N GLN A 11 3.08 4.27 7.94
CA GLN A 11 2.65 5.66 8.10
C GLN A 11 1.68 6.05 6.97
N ALA A 12 2.01 5.74 5.72
CA ALA A 12 1.14 6.00 4.58
C ALA A 12 -0.22 5.29 4.73
N ILE A 13 -0.25 4.02 5.12
CA ILE A 13 -1.49 3.26 5.36
C ILE A 13 -2.33 3.89 6.47
N SER A 14 -1.70 4.39 7.52
CA SER A 14 -2.38 5.08 8.62
C SER A 14 -3.03 6.39 8.15
N LEU A 15 -2.30 7.18 7.36
CA LEU A 15 -2.83 8.39 6.73
C LEU A 15 -3.98 8.07 5.75
N MET A 16 -3.96 6.91 5.09
CA MET A 16 -5.10 6.46 4.28
C MET A 16 -6.34 6.21 5.13
N ALA A 17 -6.19 5.58 6.30
CA ALA A 17 -7.33 5.32 7.18
C ALA A 17 -7.94 6.63 7.69
N ASP A 18 -7.10 7.59 8.08
CA ASP A 18 -7.54 8.93 8.49
C ASP A 18 -8.29 9.65 7.34
N ALA A 19 -7.74 9.61 6.13
CA ALA A 19 -8.38 10.15 4.93
C ALA A 19 -9.74 9.50 4.63
N MET A 20 -9.88 8.22 4.93
CA MET A 20 -11.12 7.45 4.79
C MET A 20 -12.10 7.66 5.96
N ASN A 21 -11.75 8.47 6.97
CA ASN A 21 -12.50 8.59 8.23
C ASN A 21 -12.72 7.22 8.92
N CYS A 22 -11.71 6.36 8.85
CA CYS A 22 -11.71 5.01 9.38
C CYS A 22 -10.66 4.87 10.48
N LYS A 23 -10.80 3.85 11.34
CA LYS A 23 -9.73 3.50 12.29
C LYS A 23 -8.54 2.93 11.51
N PRO A 24 -7.30 3.30 11.89
CA PRO A 24 -6.11 2.72 11.28
C PRO A 24 -6.02 1.22 11.54
N LEU A 25 -5.39 0.51 10.62
CA LEU A 25 -5.04 -0.90 10.80
C LEU A 25 -4.09 -1.04 12.00
N THR A 26 -4.15 -2.19 12.67
CA THR A 26 -3.12 -2.52 13.66
C THR A 26 -1.77 -2.72 12.96
N GLN A 27 -0.68 -2.66 13.73
CA GLN A 27 0.66 -2.91 13.18
C GLN A 27 0.76 -4.28 12.51
N GLU A 28 0.13 -5.31 13.11
CA GLU A 28 0.08 -6.66 12.56
C GLU A 28 -0.70 -6.72 11.23
N GLU A 29 -1.89 -6.12 11.19
CA GLU A 29 -2.72 -6.05 9.99
C GLU A 29 -2.03 -5.31 8.85
N SER A 30 -1.39 -4.18 9.16
CA SER A 30 -0.64 -3.41 8.18
C SER A 30 0.60 -4.16 7.70
N THR A 31 1.29 -4.91 8.57
CA THR A 31 2.45 -5.74 8.18
C THR A 31 2.03 -6.88 7.28
N SER A 32 0.94 -7.58 7.62
CA SER A 32 0.38 -8.65 6.80
C SER A 32 0.01 -8.14 5.41
N LEU A 33 -0.66 -6.99 5.34
CA LEU A 33 -1.00 -6.32 4.08
C LEU A 33 0.24 -5.96 3.24
N VAL A 34 1.24 -5.32 3.85
CA VAL A 34 2.47 -4.93 3.15
C VAL A 34 3.20 -6.16 2.61
N ASN A 35 3.31 -7.22 3.41
CA ASN A 35 3.93 -8.47 2.99
C ASN A 35 3.15 -9.17 1.88
N TYR A 36 1.81 -9.15 1.96
CA TYR A 36 0.95 -9.68 0.91
C TYR A 36 1.10 -8.94 -0.41
N VAL A 37 1.23 -7.60 -0.40
CA VAL A 37 1.33 -6.84 -1.65
C VAL A 37 2.76 -6.83 -2.21
N LEU A 38 3.78 -6.61 -1.37
CA LEU A 38 5.14 -6.43 -1.86
C LEU A 38 5.89 -7.74 -2.07
N PHE A 39 5.58 -8.77 -1.29
CA PHE A 39 6.35 -10.00 -1.23
C PHE A 39 5.42 -11.21 -1.43
N ASP A 40 5.84 -12.37 -0.92
CA ASP A 40 5.16 -13.66 -1.00
C ASP A 40 4.23 -13.93 0.20
N GLY A 41 3.93 -12.91 1.01
CA GLY A 41 3.09 -13.03 2.19
C GLY A 41 1.69 -13.56 1.86
N VAL A 42 1.10 -14.38 2.73
CA VAL A 42 -0.21 -14.98 2.50
C VAL A 42 -1.30 -14.18 3.22
N CYS A 43 -2.35 -13.81 2.50
CA CYS A 43 -3.55 -13.18 3.08
C CYS A 43 -4.79 -13.97 2.64
N GLY A 44 -5.58 -14.46 3.60
CA GLY A 44 -6.81 -15.22 3.30
C GLY A 44 -6.59 -16.49 2.47
N GLY A 45 -5.42 -17.13 2.56
CA GLY A 45 -5.07 -18.32 1.78
C GLY A 45 -4.59 -18.05 0.34
N VAL A 46 -4.46 -16.77 -0.03
CA VAL A 46 -3.92 -16.35 -1.33
C VAL A 46 -2.47 -15.90 -1.17
N SER A 47 -1.58 -16.42 -2.02
CA SER A 47 -0.17 -16.00 -2.08
C SER A 47 -0.04 -14.52 -2.44
N GLY A 48 1.06 -13.93 -1.95
CA GLY A 48 1.36 -12.52 -2.16
C GLY A 48 1.55 -12.16 -3.63
N LYS A 49 1.52 -10.86 -3.91
CA LYS A 49 1.57 -10.32 -5.27
C LYS A 49 2.98 -10.15 -5.81
N GLU A 50 4.01 -10.29 -4.96
CA GLU A 50 5.42 -10.10 -5.33
C GLU A 50 5.66 -8.79 -6.11
N ALA A 51 4.95 -7.72 -5.73
CA ALA A 51 5.00 -6.48 -6.48
C ALA A 51 6.38 -5.80 -6.39
N TRP A 52 7.13 -6.03 -5.31
CA TRP A 52 8.49 -5.51 -5.17
C TRP A 52 9.48 -6.18 -6.14
N PRO A 53 9.58 -7.53 -6.21
CA PRO A 53 10.30 -8.21 -7.28
C PRO A 53 9.89 -7.76 -8.69
N CYS A 54 8.58 -7.64 -8.96
CA CYS A 54 8.09 -7.17 -10.25
C CYS A 54 8.60 -5.75 -10.60
N TYR A 55 8.64 -4.85 -9.61
CA TYR A 55 9.18 -3.51 -9.79
C TYR A 55 10.70 -3.52 -9.99
N GLN A 56 11.44 -4.37 -9.27
CA GLN A 56 12.89 -4.52 -9.43
C GLN A 56 13.27 -5.06 -10.82
N LEU A 57 12.41 -5.87 -11.42
CA LEU A 57 12.56 -6.43 -12.77
C LEU A 57 11.98 -5.54 -13.88
N ASP A 58 11.56 -4.31 -13.55
CA ASP A 58 10.93 -3.36 -14.49
C ASP A 58 9.66 -3.90 -15.18
N LEU A 59 8.98 -4.88 -14.59
CA LEU A 59 7.72 -5.43 -15.10
C LEU A 59 6.53 -4.53 -14.79
N ILE A 60 6.64 -3.74 -13.72
CA ILE A 60 5.67 -2.72 -13.34
C ILE A 60 6.39 -1.41 -13.03
N THR A 61 5.72 -0.31 -13.32
CA THR A 61 6.18 1.04 -13.00
C THR A 61 6.03 1.34 -11.52
N LYS A 62 6.77 2.36 -11.06
CA LYS A 62 6.61 2.92 -9.72
C LYS A 62 5.17 3.36 -9.44
N THR A 63 4.46 3.85 -10.46
CA THR A 63 3.07 4.27 -10.36
C THR A 63 2.13 3.09 -10.15
N GLU A 64 2.33 2.00 -10.89
CA GLU A 64 1.52 0.77 -10.74
C GLU A 64 1.74 0.12 -9.36
N LEU A 65 2.98 0.08 -8.87
CA LEU A 65 3.29 -0.40 -7.53
C LEU A 65 2.53 0.40 -6.44
N ARG A 66 2.52 1.74 -6.56
CA ARG A 66 1.78 2.61 -5.64
C ARG A 66 0.28 2.36 -5.71
N ASN A 67 -0.27 2.31 -6.91
CA ASN A 67 -1.70 2.08 -7.11
C ASN A 67 -2.14 0.74 -6.52
N LEU A 68 -1.31 -0.29 -6.64
CA LEU A 68 -1.56 -1.60 -6.06
C LEU A 68 -1.59 -1.54 -4.52
N ILE A 69 -0.59 -0.91 -3.90
CA ILE A 69 -0.55 -0.71 -2.44
C ILE A 69 -1.78 0.07 -1.98
N MET A 70 -2.11 1.16 -2.67
CA MET A 70 -3.26 2.00 -2.32
C MET A 70 -4.58 1.23 -2.42
N ALA A 71 -4.79 0.48 -3.50
CA ALA A 71 -6.01 -0.30 -3.70
C ALA A 71 -6.20 -1.36 -2.61
N HIS A 72 -5.17 -2.15 -2.33
CA HIS A 72 -5.24 -3.16 -1.29
C HIS A 72 -5.36 -2.56 0.11
N SER A 73 -4.73 -1.41 0.36
CA SER A 73 -4.87 -0.70 1.64
C SER A 73 -6.28 -0.19 1.85
N ALA A 74 -6.88 0.46 0.85
CA ALA A 74 -8.25 0.96 0.93
C ALA A 74 -9.25 -0.18 1.19
N ALA A 75 -9.11 -1.30 0.47
CA ALA A 75 -9.92 -2.50 0.68
C ALA A 75 -9.77 -3.06 2.10
N ARG A 76 -8.53 -3.19 2.59
CA ARG A 76 -8.28 -3.76 3.92
C ARG A 76 -8.76 -2.84 5.04
N ILE A 77 -8.54 -1.53 4.94
CA ILE A 77 -9.04 -0.53 5.90
C ILE A 77 -10.57 -0.57 5.95
N ALA A 78 -11.23 -0.58 4.79
CA ALA A 78 -12.69 -0.62 4.73
C ALA A 78 -13.25 -1.90 5.38
N SER A 79 -12.66 -3.06 5.06
CA SER A 79 -12.99 -4.35 5.65
C SER A 79 -12.78 -4.37 7.17
N PHE A 80 -11.63 -3.89 7.66
CA PHE A 80 -11.34 -3.82 9.10
C PHE A 80 -12.34 -2.94 9.86
N ASN A 81 -12.85 -1.89 9.22
CA ASN A 81 -13.80 -0.96 9.81
C ASN A 81 -15.27 -1.34 9.57
N ASN A 82 -15.56 -2.45 8.88
CA ASN A 82 -16.92 -2.83 8.45
C ASN A 82 -17.63 -1.72 7.66
N THR A 83 -16.89 -1.04 6.79
CA THR A 83 -17.40 0.03 5.92
C THR A 83 -17.31 -0.40 4.45
N CYS A 84 -18.10 0.24 3.59
CA CYS A 84 -17.95 0.03 2.15
C CYS A 84 -16.64 0.65 1.67
N GLU A 85 -15.97 -0.01 0.73
CA GLU A 85 -14.81 0.57 0.08
C GLU A 85 -15.18 1.95 -0.50
N PRO A 86 -14.38 2.99 -0.22
CA PRO A 86 -14.60 4.28 -0.85
C PRO A 86 -14.50 4.10 -2.36
N SER A 87 -15.47 4.62 -3.12
CA SER A 87 -15.32 4.63 -4.58
C SER A 87 -14.03 5.38 -4.92
N TYR A 88 -13.09 4.73 -5.61
CA TYR A 88 -11.76 5.27 -5.97
C TYR A 88 -11.81 6.68 -6.59
N LEU A 89 -12.96 7.11 -7.12
CA LEU A 89 -13.24 8.43 -7.69
C LEU A 89 -13.43 9.57 -6.67
N LYS A 90 -13.59 9.30 -5.37
CA LYS A 90 -13.95 10.33 -4.36
C LYS A 90 -12.79 10.99 -3.63
N TYR A 91 -11.54 10.55 -3.81
CA TYR A 91 -10.41 11.02 -2.99
C TYR A 91 -9.24 11.67 -3.76
N PRO A 92 -9.46 12.54 -4.75
CA PRO A 92 -8.37 13.15 -5.54
C PRO A 92 -7.44 14.06 -4.71
N TYR A 93 -7.90 14.63 -3.59
CA TYR A 93 -7.09 15.52 -2.75
C TYR A 93 -6.14 14.76 -1.81
N TYR A 94 -6.59 13.65 -1.23
CA TYR A 94 -5.77 12.80 -0.36
C TYR A 94 -4.72 12.00 -1.15
N LEU A 95 -5.04 11.66 -2.40
CA LEU A 95 -4.15 11.02 -3.36
C LEU A 95 -2.83 11.77 -3.54
N LYS A 96 -2.80 13.12 -3.57
CA LYS A 96 -1.54 13.85 -3.79
C LYS A 96 -0.53 13.68 -2.65
N THR A 97 -0.96 13.84 -1.41
CA THR A 97 -0.10 13.66 -0.23
C THR A 97 0.31 12.20 -0.07
N LEU A 98 -0.62 11.27 -0.24
CA LEU A 98 -0.35 9.82 -0.20
C LEU A 98 0.58 9.34 -1.31
N ILE A 99 0.40 9.85 -2.53
CA ILE A 99 1.33 9.57 -3.64
C ILE A 99 2.71 10.11 -3.31
N SER A 100 2.82 11.29 -2.68
CA SER A 100 4.11 11.84 -2.25
C SER A 100 4.79 10.96 -1.20
N GLU A 101 4.08 10.54 -0.15
CA GLU A 101 4.63 9.66 0.90
C GLU A 101 5.02 8.29 0.35
N LEU A 102 4.15 7.66 -0.46
CA LEU A 102 4.46 6.41 -1.16
C LEU A 102 5.60 6.59 -2.18
N SER A 103 5.83 7.81 -2.68
CA SER A 103 6.97 8.08 -3.56
C SER A 103 8.29 7.97 -2.83
N GLN A 104 8.32 8.35 -1.55
CA GLN A 104 9.48 8.30 -0.67
C GLN A 104 9.80 6.85 -0.27
N CYS A 105 8.77 6.02 -0.09
CA CYS A 105 8.90 4.61 0.26
C CYS A 105 9.74 3.79 -0.74
N PHE A 106 9.85 4.26 -1.98
CA PHE A 106 10.46 3.56 -3.11
C PHE A 106 11.56 4.43 -3.77
N GLN A 107 12.28 5.24 -3.01
CA GLN A 107 13.43 5.98 -3.53
C GLN A 107 14.65 5.05 -3.67
N TYR A 108 15.42 5.27 -4.73
CA TYR A 108 16.62 4.55 -5.19
C TYR A 108 16.41 3.34 -6.10
N LYS A 109 16.64 3.60 -7.40
CA LYS A 109 17.25 2.67 -8.34
C LYS A 109 18.65 3.24 -8.60
N ALA A 110 19.69 2.69 -7.97
CA ALA A 110 21.05 3.01 -8.39
C ALA A 110 21.26 2.29 -9.74
N HIS A 111 21.42 3.09 -10.80
CA HIS A 111 21.88 2.61 -12.10
C HIS A 111 23.34 2.15 -12.02
#